data_AF-A0A530Y1M8-F1
#
_entry.id   AF-A0A530Y1M8-F1
#
_cell.length_a   1.000
_cell.length_b   1.000
_cell.length_c   1.000
_cell.angle_alpha   90.00
_cell.angle_beta   90.00
_cell.angle_gamma   90.00
#
_symmetry.space_group_name_H-M   'P 1'
#
loop_
_entity.id
_entity.type
_entity.pdbx_description
1 polymer ?
#
loop_
_entity_poly.entity_id
_entity_poly.type
_entity_poly.pdbx_seq_one_letter_code
_entity_poly.pdbx_strand_id
1 'polypeptide(L)'
;AYVPPKPSFLGLKTFEAWDLAELARYIDWTPFFQTWELKGRFPKILGDEAQGRAARQLFDDAQAMLKMIIAEKWFAPKGVIGFWPANSVGDDIRLFTDDARSQELATFFTLRQQLTKRDGKANVALSDFVAPLDSGKAEYL
;
A
#
# COMPACT_ATOMS: atom_id res chain seq x y z
N ALA A 1 0.30 12.55 -25.50
CA ALA A 1 -0.73 12.45 -24.44
C ALA A 1 -0.45 11.18 -23.62
N TYR A 2 -0.59 11.22 -22.29
CA TYR A 2 -0.41 10.02 -21.44
C TYR A 2 -1.53 8.99 -21.68
N VAL A 3 -1.17 7.71 -21.67
CA VAL A 3 -2.07 6.56 -21.79
C VAL A 3 -1.88 5.71 -20.53
N PRO A 4 -2.89 5.60 -19.67
CA PRO A 4 -2.77 4.80 -18.46
C PRO A 4 -2.60 3.31 -18.78
N PRO A 5 -1.73 2.58 -18.04
CA PRO A 5 -1.52 1.16 -18.28
C PRO A 5 -2.73 0.35 -17.83
N LYS A 6 -3.24 -0.50 -18.72
CA LYS A 6 -4.27 -1.47 -18.37
C LYS A 6 -3.67 -2.60 -17.52
N PRO A 7 -4.26 -2.93 -16.35
CA PRO A 7 -3.84 -4.08 -15.56
C PRO A 7 -3.93 -5.39 -16.34
N SER A 8 -3.10 -6.37 -15.97
CA SER A 8 -3.06 -7.69 -16.65
C SER A 8 -4.32 -8.54 -16.44
N PHE A 9 -5.15 -8.18 -15.46
CA PHE A 9 -6.47 -8.75 -15.22
C PHE A 9 -7.40 -7.68 -14.61
N LEU A 10 -8.71 -7.88 -14.73
CA LEU A 10 -9.72 -7.09 -14.04
C LEU A 10 -10.55 -8.00 -13.12
N GLY A 11 -11.20 -7.42 -12.11
CA GLY A 11 -11.90 -8.15 -11.06
C GLY A 11 -10.97 -8.64 -9.96
N LEU A 12 -11.44 -9.58 -9.15
CA LEU A 12 -10.75 -10.04 -7.94
C LEU A 12 -9.78 -11.20 -8.23
N LYS A 13 -8.66 -11.17 -7.53
CA LYS A 13 -7.74 -12.29 -7.39
C LYS A 13 -7.46 -12.52 -5.91
N THR A 14 -7.79 -13.71 -5.42
CA THR A 14 -7.60 -14.11 -4.02
C THR A 14 -6.33 -14.93 -3.83
N PHE A 15 -5.75 -14.81 -2.64
CA PHE A 15 -4.58 -15.54 -2.18
C PHE A 15 -4.92 -16.15 -0.83
N GLU A 16 -5.16 -17.46 -0.81
CA GLU A 16 -5.57 -18.20 0.41
C GLU A 16 -4.41 -18.56 1.33
N ALA A 17 -3.19 -18.49 0.81
CA ALA A 17 -1.95 -18.66 1.55
C ALA A 17 -0.81 -17.95 0.80
N TRP A 18 0.18 -17.46 1.53
CA TRP A 18 1.43 -16.93 0.98
C TRP A 18 2.63 -17.46 1.77
N ASP A 19 3.80 -17.53 1.13
CA ASP A 19 5.01 -18.00 1.80
C ASP A 19 5.47 -16.98 2.86
N LEU A 20 5.52 -17.42 4.12
CA LEU A 20 6.01 -16.62 5.24
C LEU A 20 7.49 -16.23 5.07
N ALA A 21 8.30 -17.10 4.45
CA ALA A 21 9.71 -16.80 4.21
C ALA A 21 9.86 -15.67 3.18
N GLU A 22 8.97 -15.59 2.20
CA GLU A 22 8.92 -14.48 1.26
C GLU A 22 8.52 -13.19 1.98
N LEU A 23 7.41 -13.19 2.73
CA LEU A 23 6.93 -12.00 3.45
C LEU A 23 7.96 -11.48 4.47
N ALA A 24 8.69 -12.37 5.14
CA ALA A 24 9.74 -12.01 6.09
C ALA A 24 10.80 -11.07 5.50
N ARG A 25 11.04 -11.14 4.18
CA ARG A 25 12.00 -10.27 3.48
C ARG A 25 11.49 -8.84 3.28
N TYR A 26 10.19 -8.61 3.43
CA TYR A 26 9.52 -7.32 3.22
C TYR A 26 9.18 -6.60 4.53
N ILE A 27 9.55 -7.17 5.68
CA ILE A 27 9.34 -6.52 6.98
C ILE A 27 10.18 -5.25 7.06
N ASP A 28 9.52 -4.09 7.26
CA ASP A 28 10.18 -2.92 7.81
C ASP A 28 10.33 -3.11 9.32
N TRP A 29 11.57 -3.26 9.77
CA TRP A 29 11.88 -3.45 11.19
C TRP A 29 11.83 -2.14 11.99
N THR A 30 11.73 -0.98 11.33
CA THR A 30 11.71 0.32 12.04
C THR A 30 10.51 0.45 12.98
N PRO A 31 9.25 0.21 12.53
CA PRO A 31 8.10 0.21 13.45
C PRO A 31 8.22 -0.85 14.55
N PHE A 32 8.81 -2.01 14.27
CA PHE A 32 9.04 -3.04 15.30
C PHE A 32 9.88 -2.50 16.46
N PHE A 33 11.01 -1.86 16.21
CA PHE A 33 11.81 -1.23 17.27
C PHE A 33 11.07 -0.11 17.99
N GLN A 34 10.27 0.68 17.27
CA GLN A 34 9.46 1.75 17.87
C GLN A 34 8.41 1.20 18.84
N THR A 35 7.82 0.04 18.55
CA THR A 35 6.90 -0.66 19.48
C THR A 35 7.58 -1.04 20.79
N TRP A 36 8.89 -1.29 20.76
CA TRP A 36 9.72 -1.55 21.94
C TRP A 36 10.38 -0.29 22.52
N GLU A 37 9.88 0.90 22.15
CA GLU A 37 10.36 2.21 22.61
C GLU A 37 11.82 2.53 22.23
N LEU A 38 12.39 1.78 21.28
CA LEU A 38 13.73 2.01 20.76
C LEU A 38 13.67 2.99 19.59
N LYS A 39 14.18 4.21 19.82
CA LYS A 39 14.08 5.32 18.85
C LYS A 39 15.20 5.24 17.82
N GLY A 40 14.84 5.01 16.57
CA GLY A 40 15.81 5.02 15.48
C GLY A 40 15.28 4.30 14.26
N ARG A 41 16.02 4.39 13.16
CA ARG A 41 15.67 3.69 11.92
C ARG A 41 16.51 2.42 11.79
N PHE A 42 15.91 1.31 11.41
CA PHE A 42 16.66 0.12 11.04
C PHE A 42 17.40 0.32 9.71
N PRO A 43 18.63 -0.20 9.52
CA PRO A 43 19.45 -0.94 10.49
C PRO A 43 20.33 -0.04 11.39
N LYS A 44 20.30 1.29 11.22
CA LYS A 44 21.19 2.23 11.95
C LYS A 44 21.07 2.11 13.47
N ILE A 45 19.87 1.86 14.00
CA ILE A 45 19.62 1.67 15.43
C ILE A 45 20.45 0.54 16.05
N LEU A 46 20.84 -0.46 15.27
CA LEU A 46 21.69 -1.55 15.74
C LEU A 46 23.09 -1.09 16.12
N GLY A 47 23.56 0.06 15.62
CA GLY A 47 24.86 0.65 15.93
C GLY A 47 24.79 1.81 16.92
N ASP A 48 23.61 2.10 17.49
CA ASP A 48 23.43 3.22 18.40
C ASP A 48 24.21 3.03 19.71
N GLU A 49 24.86 4.11 20.19
CA GLU A 49 25.72 4.05 21.38
C GLU A 49 24.93 3.76 22.67
N ALA A 50 23.73 4.31 22.81
CA ALA A 50 22.94 4.19 24.03
C ALA A 50 22.11 2.90 24.05
N GLN A 51 21.50 2.54 22.91
CA GLN A 51 20.50 1.47 22.84
C GLN A 51 20.87 0.33 21.88
N GLY A 52 21.96 0.42 21.12
CA GLY A 52 22.30 -0.55 20.08
C GLY A 52 22.50 -1.98 20.62
N ARG A 53 22.97 -2.12 21.86
CA ARG A 53 23.06 -3.44 22.51
C ARG A 53 21.69 -4.08 22.71
N ALA A 54 20.73 -3.33 23.26
CA ALA A 54 19.37 -3.81 23.46
C ALA A 54 18.68 -4.06 22.11
N ALA A 55 18.88 -3.19 21.12
CA ALA A 55 18.32 -3.35 19.79
C ALA A 55 18.83 -4.62 19.08
N ARG A 56 20.13 -4.93 19.17
CA ARG A 56 20.70 -6.17 18.61
C ARG A 56 20.12 -7.41 19.29
N GLN A 57 20.06 -7.43 20.62
CA GLN A 57 19.47 -8.55 21.36
C GLN A 57 18.01 -8.80 20.94
N LEU A 58 17.20 -7.74 20.94
CA LEU A 58 15.80 -7.82 20.52
C LEU A 58 15.65 -8.30 19.07
N PHE A 59 16.53 -7.84 18.17
CA PHE A 59 16.54 -8.29 16.79
C PHE A 59 16.87 -9.78 16.67
N ASP A 60 17.89 -10.25 17.37
CA ASP A 60 18.32 -11.64 17.33
C ASP A 60 17.21 -12.57 17.85
N ASP A 61 16.54 -12.18 18.95
CA ASP A 61 15.40 -12.92 19.50
C ASP A 61 14.21 -12.94 18.52
N ALA A 62 13.90 -11.80 17.90
CA ALA A 62 12.85 -11.72 16.88
C ALA A 62 13.17 -12.55 15.64
N GLN A 63 14.42 -12.59 15.20
CA GLN A 63 14.87 -13.43 14.08
C GLN A 63 14.76 -14.92 14.42
N ALA A 64 15.09 -15.32 15.65
CA ALA A 64 14.93 -16.71 16.10
C ALA A 64 13.46 -17.12 16.11
N MET A 65 12.58 -16.28 16.66
CA MET A 65 11.14 -16.53 16.67
C MET A 65 10.55 -16.55 15.25
N LEU A 66 10.97 -15.64 14.37
CA LEU A 66 10.52 -15.60 12.98
C LEU A 66 10.91 -16.87 12.22
N LYS A 67 12.11 -17.41 12.45
CA LYS A 67 12.53 -18.71 11.89
C LYS A 67 11.61 -19.85 12.35
N MET A 68 11.23 -19.88 13.63
CA MET A 68 10.29 -20.88 14.15
C MET A 68 8.91 -20.73 13.50
N ILE A 69 8.36 -19.52 13.46
CA ILE A 69 7.08 -19.21 12.81
C ILE A 69 7.04 -19.73 11.37
N ILE A 70 8.12 -19.50 10.61
CA ILE A 70 8.23 -19.95 9.21
C ILE A 70 8.33 -21.47 9.14
N ALA A 71 9.23 -22.08 9.91
CA ALA A 71 9.50 -23.52 9.86
C ALA A 71 8.28 -24.35 10.28
N GLU A 72 7.57 -23.90 11.30
CA GLU A 72 6.41 -24.59 11.87
C GLU A 72 5.08 -24.12 11.26
N LYS A 73 5.11 -23.13 10.35
CA LYS A 73 3.93 -22.60 9.66
C LYS A 73 2.80 -22.20 10.62
N TRP A 74 3.12 -21.39 11.63
CA TRP A 74 2.16 -21.02 12.68
C TRP A 74 0.88 -20.35 12.16
N PHE A 75 0.93 -19.70 11.00
CA PHE A 75 -0.22 -19.10 10.36
C PHE A 75 -0.09 -19.06 8.83
N ALA A 76 -1.22 -18.87 8.15
CA ALA A 76 -1.30 -18.72 6.70
C ALA A 76 -1.76 -17.29 6.35
N PRO A 77 -0.88 -16.42 5.84
CA PRO A 77 -1.24 -15.08 5.37
C PRO A 77 -2.24 -15.18 4.20
N LYS A 78 -3.32 -14.41 4.28
CA LYS A 78 -4.32 -14.30 3.22
C LYS A 78 -4.38 -12.89 2.66
N GLY A 79 -4.73 -12.77 1.38
CA GLY A 79 -4.86 -11.48 0.71
C GLY A 79 -5.83 -11.53 -0.46
N VAL A 80 -6.32 -10.37 -0.86
CA VAL A 80 -7.09 -10.18 -2.08
C VAL A 80 -6.64 -8.91 -2.75
N ILE A 81 -6.51 -8.95 -4.07
CA ILE A 81 -6.29 -7.78 -4.91
C ILE A 81 -7.40 -7.71 -5.94
N GLY A 82 -7.65 -6.53 -6.47
CA GLY A 82 -8.53 -6.38 -7.61
C GLY A 82 -8.26 -5.10 -8.36
N PHE A 83 -8.66 -5.10 -9.63
CA PHE A 83 -8.55 -3.95 -10.51
C PHE A 83 -9.86 -3.76 -11.26
N TRP A 84 -10.32 -2.52 -11.36
CA TRP A 84 -11.54 -2.17 -12.07
C TRP A 84 -11.33 -0.98 -13.00
N PRO A 85 -12.09 -0.90 -14.10
CA PRO A 85 -12.20 0.33 -14.87
C PRO A 85 -12.65 1.46 -13.95
N ALA A 86 -11.90 2.56 -13.93
CA ALA A 86 -12.14 3.69 -13.06
C ALA A 86 -11.97 5.01 -13.81
N ASN A 87 -12.70 6.06 -13.40
CA ASN A 87 -12.45 7.43 -13.83
C ASN A 87 -12.80 8.40 -12.70
N SER A 88 -12.16 9.58 -12.70
CA SER A 88 -12.54 10.65 -11.79
C SER A 88 -13.77 11.41 -12.31
N VAL A 89 -14.64 11.82 -11.37
CA VAL A 89 -15.76 12.73 -11.61
C VAL A 89 -15.80 13.74 -10.46
N GLY A 90 -15.35 14.97 -10.74
CA GLY A 90 -15.10 15.95 -9.68
C GLY A 90 -13.97 15.47 -8.77
N ASP A 91 -14.22 15.44 -7.46
CA ASP A 91 -13.24 15.01 -6.46
C ASP A 91 -13.29 13.50 -6.17
N ASP A 92 -14.19 12.73 -6.80
CA ASP A 92 -14.39 11.31 -6.54
C ASP A 92 -13.88 10.42 -7.67
N ILE A 93 -13.68 9.13 -7.38
CA ILE A 93 -13.31 8.12 -8.36
C ILE A 93 -14.44 7.10 -8.48
N ARG A 94 -15.01 6.96 -9.68
CA ARG A 94 -16.05 5.97 -9.98
C ARG A 94 -15.42 4.72 -10.55
N LEU A 95 -15.84 3.57 -10.03
CA LEU A 95 -15.56 2.25 -10.60
C LEU A 95 -16.73 1.80 -11.45
N PHE A 96 -16.41 1.03 -12.49
CA PHE A 96 -17.40 0.44 -13.39
C PHE A 96 -17.31 -1.08 -13.40
N THR A 97 -18.39 -1.73 -13.79
CA THR A 97 -18.47 -3.20 -13.87
C THR A 97 -17.58 -3.78 -14.96
N ASP A 98 -17.33 -3.02 -16.03
CA ASP A 98 -16.56 -3.42 -17.19
C ASP A 98 -16.03 -2.20 -17.97
N ASP A 99 -15.24 -2.46 -19.02
CA ASP A 99 -14.60 -1.41 -19.83
C ASP A 99 -15.60 -0.55 -20.63
N ALA A 100 -16.89 -0.94 -20.73
CA ALA A 100 -17.90 -0.11 -21.39
C ALA A 100 -18.29 1.11 -20.55
N ARG A 101 -18.00 1.08 -19.23
CA ARG A 101 -18.19 2.22 -18.30
C ARG A 101 -19.62 2.78 -18.30
N SER A 102 -20.61 1.92 -18.58
CA SER A 102 -22.03 2.27 -18.63
C SER A 102 -22.73 2.04 -17.29
N GLN A 103 -22.24 1.08 -16.50
CA GLN A 103 -22.78 0.75 -15.19
C GLN A 103 -21.72 0.98 -14.10
N GLU A 104 -22.04 1.85 -13.16
CA GLU A 104 -21.21 2.12 -11.98
C GLU A 104 -21.28 0.93 -11.02
N LEU A 105 -20.12 0.54 -10.49
CA LEU A 105 -19.96 -0.52 -9.50
C LEU A 105 -19.87 0.07 -8.08
N ALA A 106 -19.03 1.09 -7.91
CA ALA A 106 -18.76 1.73 -6.62
C ALA A 106 -18.15 3.12 -6.82
N THR A 107 -18.14 3.92 -5.76
CA THR A 107 -17.48 5.24 -5.75
C THR A 107 -16.53 5.33 -4.58
N PHE A 108 -15.27 5.63 -4.86
CA PHE A 108 -14.29 6.07 -3.87
C PHE A 108 -14.39 7.58 -3.72
N PHE A 109 -14.99 8.02 -2.62
CA PHE A 109 -15.05 9.44 -2.28
C PHE A 109 -13.68 9.91 -1.79
N THR A 110 -13.19 11.02 -2.35
CA THR A 110 -11.89 11.57 -1.97
C THR A 110 -12.01 13.01 -1.50
N LEU A 111 -11.05 13.46 -0.69
CA LEU A 111 -11.04 14.82 -0.15
C LEU A 111 -9.95 15.64 -0.81
N ARG A 112 -10.32 16.86 -1.22
CA ARG A 112 -9.38 17.87 -1.70
C ARG A 112 -8.81 18.68 -0.55
N GLN A 113 -7.52 18.96 -0.61
CA GLN A 113 -6.89 19.94 0.28
C GLN A 113 -7.59 21.31 0.16
N GLN A 114 -7.84 21.99 1.28
CA GLN A 114 -8.59 23.27 1.28
C GLN A 114 -7.78 24.48 1.75
N LEU A 115 -6.56 24.27 2.24
CA LEU A 115 -5.70 25.37 2.68
C LEU A 115 -5.11 26.12 1.48
N THR A 116 -5.07 27.45 1.56
CA THR A 116 -4.42 28.28 0.54
C THR A 116 -2.96 27.85 0.36
N LYS A 117 -2.63 27.49 -0.89
CA LYS A 117 -1.27 27.11 -1.25
C LYS A 117 -0.44 28.34 -1.60
N ARG A 118 0.84 28.31 -1.26
CA ARG A 118 1.83 29.26 -1.75
C ARG A 118 2.35 28.79 -3.11
N ASP A 119 2.89 29.73 -3.88
CA ASP A 119 3.67 29.44 -5.10
C ASP A 119 2.89 28.72 -6.22
N GLY A 120 1.59 28.98 -6.33
CA GLY A 120 0.75 28.44 -7.42
C GLY A 120 0.53 26.92 -7.38
N LYS A 121 0.86 26.26 -6.27
CA LYS A 121 0.63 24.81 -6.12
C LYS A 121 -0.87 24.49 -6.08
N ALA A 122 -1.25 23.42 -6.76
CA ALA A 122 -2.62 22.93 -6.72
C ALA A 122 -3.00 22.38 -5.34
N ASN A 123 -4.28 22.48 -5.01
CA ASN A 123 -4.89 21.71 -3.93
C ASN A 123 -5.16 20.31 -4.43
N VAL A 124 -4.47 19.31 -3.88
CA VAL A 124 -4.52 17.93 -4.38
C VAL A 124 -5.67 17.14 -3.76
N ALA A 125 -6.33 16.31 -4.57
CA ALA A 125 -7.21 15.21 -4.17
C ALA A 125 -6.67 13.88 -4.74
N LEU A 126 -7.09 12.73 -4.21
CA LEU A 126 -6.65 11.43 -4.76
C LEU A 126 -7.17 11.18 -6.18
N SER A 127 -8.36 11.71 -6.49
CA SER A 127 -8.96 11.66 -7.83
C SER A 127 -8.15 12.36 -8.92
N ASP A 128 -7.27 13.31 -8.56
CA ASP A 128 -6.42 14.03 -9.52
C ASP A 128 -5.42 13.09 -10.23
N PHE A 129 -5.16 11.92 -9.65
CA PHE A 129 -4.26 10.89 -10.21
C PHE A 129 -4.98 9.86 -11.09
N VAL A 130 -6.29 10.04 -11.31
CA VAL A 130 -7.13 9.17 -12.14
C VAL A 130 -7.69 10.02 -13.28
N ALA A 131 -7.57 9.54 -14.53
CA ALA A 131 -8.07 10.27 -15.69
C ALA A 131 -9.57 10.65 -15.54
N PRO A 132 -9.94 11.91 -15.83
CA PRO A 132 -11.34 12.35 -15.82
C PRO A 132 -12.21 11.56 -16.79
N LEU A 133 -13.47 11.30 -16.42
CA LEU A 133 -14.39 10.53 -17.26
C LEU A 133 -14.65 11.21 -18.62
N ASP A 134 -14.77 12.53 -18.62
CA ASP A 134 -14.97 13.35 -19.83
C ASP A 134 -13.73 13.45 -20.73
N SER A 135 -12.57 13.01 -20.25
CA SER A 135 -11.35 12.93 -21.08
C SER A 135 -11.42 11.81 -22.12
N GLY A 136 -12.37 10.88 -21.99
CA GLY A 136 -12.51 9.71 -22.86
C GLY A 136 -11.38 8.67 -22.74
N LYS A 137 -10.49 8.82 -21.76
CA LYS A 137 -9.38 7.89 -21.54
C LYS A 137 -9.78 6.78 -20.59
N ALA A 138 -9.39 5.55 -20.94
CA ALA A 138 -9.46 4.42 -20.04
C ALA A 138 -8.43 4.58 -18.91
N GLU A 139 -8.90 4.48 -17.68
CA GLU A 139 -8.12 4.46 -16.45
C GLU A 139 -8.60 3.34 -15.52
N TYR A 140 -7.78 2.95 -14.56
CA TYR A 140 -8.02 1.81 -13.69
C TYR A 140 -7.62 2.12 -12.24
N LEU A 141 -8.31 1.48 -11.29
CA LEU A 141 -7.99 1.51 -9.86
C LEU A 141 -8.00 0.09 -9.30
#